data_AF-A0A9X3X3K0-F1
#
_entry.id   AF-A0A9X3X3K0-F1
#
_cell.length_a   1.000
_cell.length_b   1.000
_cell.length_c   1.000
_cell.angle_alpha   90.00
_cell.angle_beta   90.00
_cell.angle_gamma   90.00
#
_symmetry.space_group_name_H-M   'P 1'
#
loop_
_entity.id
_entity.type
_entity.pdbx_description
1 polymer ?
#
loop_
_entity_poly.entity_id
_entity_poly.type
_entity_poly.pdbx_seq_one_letter_code
_entity_poly.pdbx_strand_id
1 'polypeptide(L)'
;MRPTNFVRPLYLLGIVATVLAVDGRAFACSGPGAMEAILRAERLGWILWGVTLLVAVGSTLVPRLRAAGFRKQWPLLLLLVLHPGWWMSARSGDCGRTLLAGSVLVAALTPLVAGVLFWRSGRAARAA
;
A
#
# COMPACT_ATOMS: atom_id res chain seq x y z
N MET A 1 -22.44 21.12 2.37
CA MET A 1 -21.65 20.39 1.35
C MET A 1 -21.77 18.89 1.60
N ARG A 2 -22.33 18.11 0.67
CA ARG A 2 -22.41 16.65 0.80
C ARG A 2 -20.98 16.08 0.81
N PRO A 3 -20.59 15.27 1.80
CA PRO A 3 -19.26 14.65 1.80
C PRO A 3 -19.14 13.79 0.55
N THR A 4 -18.21 14.16 -0.31
CA THR A 4 -18.00 13.56 -1.62
C THR A 4 -17.75 12.05 -1.48
N ASN A 5 -18.59 11.27 -2.15
CA ASN A 5 -18.50 9.80 -2.25
C ASN A 5 -17.23 9.30 -2.98
N PHE A 6 -16.30 10.20 -3.32
CA PHE A 6 -15.14 9.93 -4.18
C PHE A 6 -14.01 9.17 -3.48
N VAL A 7 -13.97 9.16 -2.14
CA VAL A 7 -12.89 8.50 -1.39
C VAL A 7 -13.09 6.98 -1.26
N ARG A 8 -14.36 6.53 -1.25
CA ARG A 8 -14.72 5.10 -1.19
C ARG A 8 -14.19 4.26 -2.37
N PRO A 9 -14.35 4.69 -3.64
CA PRO A 9 -13.84 3.91 -4.78
C PRO A 9 -12.31 3.84 -4.78
N LEU A 10 -11.60 4.85 -4.28
CA LEU A 10 -10.13 4.86 -4.23
C LEU A 10 -9.59 3.75 -3.29
N TYR A 11 -10.21 3.58 -2.12
CA TYR A 11 -9.85 2.51 -1.18
C TYR A 11 -10.21 1.12 -1.70
N LEU A 12 -11.38 0.99 -2.33
CA LEU A 12 -11.81 -0.27 -2.95
C LEU A 12 -10.90 -0.67 -4.13
N LEU A 13 -10.47 0.29 -4.95
CA LEU A 13 -9.49 0.05 -6.01
C LEU A 13 -8.14 -0.41 -5.47
N GLY A 14 -7.65 0.21 -4.37
CA GLY A 14 -6.42 -0.22 -3.71
C GLY A 14 -6.50 -1.66 -3.18
N ILE A 15 -7.65 -2.03 -2.59
CA ILE A 15 -7.90 -3.40 -2.08
C ILE A 15 -8.04 -4.40 -3.24
N VAL A 16 -8.78 -4.06 -4.30
CA VAL A 16 -8.96 -4.95 -5.45
C VAL A 16 -7.64 -5.14 -6.22
N ALA A 17 -6.86 -4.07 -6.43
CA ALA A 17 -5.57 -4.15 -7.08
C ALA A 17 -4.55 -4.98 -6.29
N THR A 18 -4.58 -4.92 -4.95
CA THR A 18 -3.72 -5.76 -4.10
C THR A 18 -4.15 -7.22 -4.12
N VAL A 19 -5.45 -7.53 -4.11
CA VAL A 19 -5.96 -8.90 -4.21
C VAL A 19 -5.64 -9.52 -5.58
N LEU A 20 -5.81 -8.77 -6.67
CA LEU A 20 -5.50 -9.25 -8.03
C LEU A 20 -4.00 -9.42 -8.29
N ALA A 21 -3.13 -8.77 -7.52
CA ALA A 21 -1.68 -8.93 -7.65
C ALA A 21 -1.14 -10.23 -7.03
N VAL A 22 -1.96 -10.98 -6.28
CA VAL A 22 -1.59 -12.18 -5.49
C VAL A 22 -1.80 -13.48 -6.27
N ASP A 23 -1.90 -13.45 -7.61
CA ASP A 23 -1.95 -14.70 -8.38
C ASP A 23 -0.65 -15.50 -8.23
N GLY A 24 -0.81 -16.74 -7.76
CA GLY A 24 0.22 -17.59 -7.18
C GLY A 24 1.37 -17.91 -8.12
N ARG A 25 2.53 -17.30 -7.88
CA ARG A 25 3.74 -17.57 -8.67
C ARG A 25 4.63 -18.61 -8.00
N ALA A 26 5.05 -19.59 -8.81
CA ALA A 26 6.15 -20.46 -8.48
C ALA A 26 7.44 -19.64 -8.37
N PHE A 27 8.00 -19.55 -7.17
CA PHE A 27 9.30 -18.94 -6.92
C PHE A 27 10.39 -19.98 -7.17
N ALA A 28 10.88 -20.07 -8.41
CA ALA A 28 12.03 -20.90 -8.72
C ALA A 28 13.30 -20.09 -8.46
N CYS A 29 14.11 -20.55 -7.50
CA CYS A 29 15.41 -19.95 -7.19
C CYS A 29 16.57 -20.52 -7.97
N SER A 30 16.28 -21.50 -8.83
CA SER A 30 17.25 -22.20 -9.65
C SER A 30 16.55 -22.72 -10.90
N GLY A 31 17.33 -22.96 -11.94
CA GLY A 31 16.84 -23.47 -13.22
C GLY A 31 16.44 -22.39 -14.23
N PRO A 32 16.07 -22.80 -15.44
CA PRO A 32 15.64 -21.88 -16.50
C PRO A 32 14.42 -21.06 -16.03
N GLY A 33 14.43 -19.76 -16.29
CA GLY A 33 13.36 -18.83 -15.89
C GLY A 33 13.47 -18.27 -14.46
N ALA A 34 14.42 -18.70 -13.64
CA ALA A 34 14.60 -18.18 -12.28
C ALA A 34 14.90 -16.67 -12.26
N MET A 35 15.78 -16.19 -13.15
CA MET A 35 16.10 -14.77 -13.26
C MET A 35 14.88 -13.92 -13.65
N GLU A 36 14.07 -14.42 -14.58
CA GLU A 36 12.84 -13.73 -15.02
C GLU A 36 11.82 -13.64 -13.87
N ALA A 37 11.70 -14.69 -13.05
CA ALA A 37 10.85 -14.68 -11.87
C ALA A 37 11.32 -13.64 -10.83
N ILE A 38 12.62 -13.57 -10.56
CA ILE A 38 13.23 -12.59 -9.64
C ILE A 38 12.98 -11.16 -10.13
N LEU A 39 13.28 -10.87 -11.40
CA LEU A 39 13.05 -9.54 -11.99
C LEU A 39 11.57 -9.14 -11.97
N ARG A 40 10.68 -10.11 -12.18
CA ARG A 40 9.23 -9.88 -12.13
C ARG A 40 8.75 -9.60 -10.70
N ALA A 41 9.30 -10.29 -9.70
CA ALA A 41 9.02 -10.01 -8.29
C ALA A 41 9.51 -8.62 -7.87
N GLU A 42 10.72 -8.24 -8.31
CA GLU A 42 11.30 -6.92 -8.07
C GLU A 42 10.43 -5.80 -8.69
N ARG A 43 10.01 -5.96 -9.96
CA ARG A 43 9.11 -5.01 -10.63
C ARG A 43 7.76 -4.88 -9.91
N LEU A 44 7.19 -6.00 -9.46
CA LEU A 44 5.94 -5.96 -8.69
C LEU A 44 6.09 -5.28 -7.33
N GLY A 45 7.22 -5.47 -6.63
CA GLY A 45 7.51 -4.75 -5.39
C GLY A 45 7.48 -3.23 -5.58
N TRP A 46 8.10 -2.75 -6.66
CA TRP A 46 8.06 -1.32 -7.04
C TRP A 46 6.65 -0.84 -7.40
N ILE A 47 5.86 -1.64 -8.11
CA ILE A 47 4.46 -1.30 -8.43
C ILE A 47 3.63 -1.17 -7.15
N LEU A 48 3.73 -2.15 -6.24
CA LEU A 48 3.01 -2.13 -4.96
C LEU A 48 3.45 -0.97 -4.07
N TRP A 49 4.73 -0.62 -4.10
CA TRP A 49 5.24 0.58 -3.44
C TRP A 49 4.63 1.85 -4.04
N GLY A 50 4.57 1.97 -5.37
CA GLY A 50 3.94 3.08 -6.07
C GLY A 50 2.45 3.22 -5.74
N VAL A 51 1.71 2.10 -5.65
CA VAL A 51 0.31 2.10 -5.19
C VAL A 51 0.20 2.60 -3.75
N THR A 52 1.07 2.11 -2.86
CA THR A 52 1.13 2.55 -1.46
C THR A 52 1.38 4.06 -1.36
N LEU A 53 2.33 4.58 -2.15
CA LEU A 53 2.63 6.01 -2.24
C LEU A 53 1.41 6.81 -2.68
N LEU A 54 0.74 6.40 -3.76
CA LEU A 54 -0.44 7.09 -4.28
C LEU A 54 -1.58 7.11 -3.26
N VAL A 55 -1.83 6.01 -2.56
CA VAL A 55 -2.86 5.95 -1.51
C VAL A 55 -2.47 6.83 -0.32
N ALA A 56 -1.24 6.75 0.15
CA ALA A 56 -0.76 7.54 1.28
C ALA A 56 -0.84 9.05 0.98
N VAL A 57 -0.26 9.49 -0.15
CA VAL A 57 -0.27 10.90 -0.58
C VAL A 57 -1.68 11.36 -0.95
N GLY A 58 -2.45 10.55 -1.68
CA GLY A 58 -3.84 10.87 -2.02
C GLY A 58 -4.69 11.08 -0.75
N SER A 59 -4.45 10.29 0.30
CA SER A 59 -5.14 10.42 1.58
C SER A 59 -4.75 11.71 2.33
N THR A 60 -3.50 12.16 2.27
CA THR A 60 -3.09 13.40 2.93
C THR A 60 -3.69 14.66 2.28
N LEU A 61 -4.02 14.57 0.98
CA LEU A 61 -4.69 15.64 0.23
C LEU A 61 -6.19 15.75 0.52
N VAL A 62 -6.81 14.73 1.13
CA VAL A 62 -8.24 14.78 1.49
C VAL A 62 -8.46 15.89 2.52
N PRO A 63 -9.35 16.88 2.26
CA PRO A 63 -9.51 18.06 3.13
C PRO A 63 -9.76 17.71 4.60
N ARG A 64 -10.57 16.67 4.82
CA ARG A 64 -10.90 16.16 6.17
C ARG A 64 -9.69 15.60 6.92
N LEU A 65 -8.75 14.94 6.23
CA LEU A 65 -7.52 14.44 6.83
C LEU A 65 -6.47 15.54 6.95
N ARG A 66 -6.43 16.48 6.01
CA ARG A 66 -5.56 17.66 6.06
C ARG A 66 -5.86 18.54 7.28
N ALA A 67 -7.14 18.78 7.58
CA ALA A 67 -7.57 19.51 8.76
C ALA A 67 -7.21 18.81 10.09
N ALA A 68 -7.01 17.49 10.07
CA ALA A 68 -6.68 16.71 11.25
C ALA A 68 -5.19 16.87 11.68
N GLY A 69 -4.35 17.43 10.81
CA GLY A 69 -2.93 17.69 11.06
C GLY A 69 -2.00 16.52 10.76
N PHE A 70 -0.75 16.81 10.40
CA PHE A 70 0.29 15.83 10.04
C PHE A 70 0.53 14.76 11.10
N ARG A 71 0.40 15.12 12.38
CA ARG A 71 0.59 14.19 13.50
C ARG A 71 -0.38 13.01 13.47
N LYS A 72 -1.57 13.14 12.86
CA LYS A 72 -2.51 12.01 12.71
C LYS A 72 -2.26 11.19 11.45
N GLN A 73 -1.45 11.70 10.52
CA GLN A 73 -1.11 11.05 9.25
C GLN A 73 0.19 10.25 9.32
N TRP A 74 0.94 10.35 10.43
CA TRP A 74 2.20 9.63 10.66
C TRP A 74 2.15 8.12 10.34
N PRO A 75 1.07 7.36 10.60
CA PRO A 75 1.05 5.93 10.30
C PRO A 75 1.13 5.64 8.80
N LEU A 76 0.58 6.52 7.95
CA LEU A 76 0.66 6.38 6.50
C LEU A 76 2.09 6.60 5.99
N LEU A 77 2.79 7.58 6.58
CA LEU A 77 4.20 7.83 6.29
C LEU A 77 5.08 6.66 6.74
N LEU A 78 4.80 6.08 7.91
CA LEU A 78 5.52 4.91 8.41
C LEU A 78 5.36 3.72 7.46
N LEU A 79 4.13 3.42 7.02
CA LEU A 79 3.88 2.32 6.08
C LEU A 79 4.61 2.54 4.75
N LEU A 80 4.67 3.77 4.26
CA LEU A 80 5.38 4.10 3.03
C LEU A 80 6.90 3.88 3.16
N VAL A 81 7.51 4.32 4.27
CA VAL A 81 8.96 4.18 4.51
C VAL A 81 9.35 2.73 4.81
N LEU A 82 8.52 2.00 5.55
CA LEU A 82 8.76 0.59 5.89
C LEU A 82 8.42 -0.39 4.76
N HIS A 83 7.84 0.09 3.66
CA HIS A 83 7.39 -0.77 2.57
C HIS A 83 8.58 -1.56 1.94
N PRO A 84 8.52 -2.90 1.85
CA PRO A 84 9.66 -3.73 1.42
C PRO A 84 10.18 -3.39 0.03
N GLY A 85 9.30 -2.99 -0.89
CA GLY A 85 9.69 -2.55 -2.24
C GLY A 85 10.71 -1.40 -2.29
N TRP A 86 10.94 -0.67 -1.19
CA TRP A 86 11.96 0.39 -1.12
C TRP A 86 13.37 -0.12 -0.75
N TRP A 87 13.46 -1.11 0.14
CA TRP A 87 14.73 -1.48 0.79
C TRP A 87 15.09 -2.97 0.69
N MET A 88 14.14 -3.82 0.29
CA MET A 88 14.35 -5.25 0.13
C MET A 88 14.53 -5.58 -1.36
N SER A 89 15.52 -6.41 -1.69
CA SER A 89 15.72 -6.93 -3.05
C SER A 89 15.18 -8.35 -3.16
N ALA A 90 14.68 -8.74 -4.33
CA ALA A 90 14.24 -10.11 -4.61
C ALA A 90 15.40 -11.12 -4.74
N ARG A 91 16.65 -10.67 -4.66
CA ARG A 91 17.86 -11.47 -4.93
C ARG A 91 18.45 -12.18 -3.70
N SER A 92 17.97 -11.88 -2.48
CA SER A 92 18.62 -12.27 -1.23
C SER A 92 18.20 -13.64 -0.65
N GLY A 93 17.79 -14.60 -1.47
CA GLY A 93 17.71 -16.02 -1.06
C GLY A 93 16.33 -16.68 -1.05
N ASP A 94 15.25 -15.93 -1.27
CA ASP A 94 13.89 -16.50 -1.34
C ASP A 94 13.14 -16.13 -2.64
N CYS A 95 13.88 -15.61 -3.61
CA CYS A 95 13.39 -15.21 -4.94
C CYS A 95 12.30 -14.16 -4.92
N GLY A 96 12.30 -13.31 -3.89
CA GLY A 96 11.36 -12.22 -3.76
C GLY A 96 10.03 -12.64 -3.15
N ARG A 97 9.95 -13.84 -2.55
CA ARG A 97 8.74 -14.30 -1.85
C ARG A 97 8.40 -13.39 -0.68
N THR A 98 9.37 -13.09 0.19
CA THR A 98 9.21 -12.18 1.34
C THR A 98 8.95 -10.76 0.86
N LEU A 99 9.66 -10.32 -0.18
CA LEU A 99 9.44 -9.01 -0.78
C LEU A 99 8.00 -8.83 -1.24
N LEU A 100 7.44 -9.81 -1.95
CA LEU A 100 6.07 -9.75 -2.45
C LEU A 100 5.04 -9.89 -1.32
N ALA A 101 5.20 -10.88 -0.43
CA ALA A 101 4.29 -11.06 0.69
C ALA A 101 4.22 -9.81 1.58
N GLY A 102 5.38 -9.23 1.90
CA GLY A 102 5.46 -8.00 2.67
C GLY A 102 4.91 -6.79 1.92
N SER A 103 5.20 -6.64 0.62
CA SER A 103 4.68 -5.54 -0.19
C SER A 103 3.15 -5.59 -0.32
N VAL A 104 2.58 -6.79 -0.51
CA VAL A 104 1.13 -6.98 -0.53
C VAL A 104 0.52 -6.63 0.82
N LEU A 105 1.10 -7.10 1.92
CA LEU A 105 0.63 -6.79 3.28
C LEU A 105 0.61 -5.28 3.53
N VAL A 106 1.71 -4.58 3.26
CA VAL A 106 1.80 -3.12 3.48
C VAL A 106 0.86 -2.36 2.54
N ALA A 107 0.79 -2.75 1.27
CA ALA A 107 -0.10 -2.14 0.29
C ALA A 107 -1.59 -2.32 0.66
N ALA A 108 -1.97 -3.45 1.27
CA ALA A 108 -3.34 -3.69 1.75
C ALA A 108 -3.63 -2.96 3.08
N LEU A 109 -2.65 -2.86 3.98
CA LEU A 109 -2.80 -2.13 5.25
C LEU A 109 -2.97 -0.63 5.04
N THR A 110 -2.32 -0.05 4.03
CA THR A 110 -2.35 1.39 3.75
C THR A 110 -3.77 1.96 3.55
N PRO A 111 -4.61 1.42 2.65
CA PRO A 111 -6.00 1.89 2.50
C PRO A 111 -6.85 1.61 3.75
N LEU A 112 -6.60 0.53 4.49
CA LEU A 112 -7.30 0.24 5.75
C LEU A 112 -7.00 1.32 6.79
N VAL A 113 -5.73 1.65 7.01
CA VAL A 113 -5.29 2.69 7.95
C VAL A 113 -5.84 4.05 7.51
N ALA A 114 -5.75 4.39 6.23
CA ALA A 114 -6.31 5.63 5.70
C ALA A 114 -7.83 5.74 5.92
N GLY A 115 -8.57 4.64 5.69
CA GLY A 115 -10.01 4.56 5.97
C GLY A 115 -10.34 4.76 7.46
N VAL A 116 -9.59 4.13 8.36
CA VAL A 116 -9.75 4.30 9.81
C VAL A 116 -9.47 5.74 10.23
N LEU A 117 -8.39 6.36 9.73
CA LEU A 117 -8.06 7.76 10.00
C LEU A 117 -9.16 8.69 9.49
N PHE A 118 -9.68 8.44 8.30
CA PHE A 118 -10.77 9.21 7.72
C PHE A 118 -12.04 9.08 8.57
N TRP A 119 -12.39 7.88 9.02
CA TRP A 119 -13.55 7.67 9.88
C TRP A 119 -13.40 8.40 11.23
N ARG A 120 -12.25 8.26 11.89
CA ARG A 120 -11.94 8.93 13.17
C ARG A 120 -12.00 10.46 13.07
N SER A 121 -11.46 11.04 12.00
CA SER A 121 -11.40 12.50 11.86
C SER A 121 -12.78 13.18 11.80
N GLY A 122 -13.79 12.54 11.21
CA GLY A 122 -15.13 13.13 11.21
C GLY A 122 -16.05 12.65 12.32
N ARG A 123 -15.66 11.66 13.13
CA ARG A 123 -16.27 11.51 14.46
C ARG A 123 -15.85 12.67 15.35
N ALA A 124 -14.57 13.03 15.34
CA ALA A 124 -14.08 14.19 16.08
C ALA A 124 -14.75 15.50 15.62
N ALA A 125 -14.90 15.71 14.31
CA ALA A 125 -15.55 16.91 13.77
C ALA A 125 -17.07 16.98 14.01
N ARG A 126 -17.72 15.91 14.48
CA ARG A 126 -19.15 15.91 14.86
C ARG A 126 -19.37 16.10 16.36
N ALA A 127 -18.33 15.91 17.16
CA ALA A 127 -18.37 16.05 18.62
C ALA A 127 -17.87 17.41 19.11
N ALA A 128 -17.27 18.20 18.20
CA ALA A 128 -16.91 19.61 18.37
C ALA A 128 -17.98 20.48 17.70
#